data_AF-A0A7J5D5D4-F1
#
_entry.id   AF-A0A7J5D5D4-F1
#
_cell.length_a   1.000
_cell.length_b   1.000
_cell.length_c   1.000
_cell.angle_alpha   90.00
_cell.angle_beta   90.00
_cell.angle_gamma   90.00
#
_symmetry.space_group_name_H-M   'P 1'
#
loop_
_entity.id
_entity.type
_entity.pdbx_description
1 polymer ?
#
loop_
_entity_poly.entity_id
_entity_poly.type
_entity_poly.pdbx_seq_one_letter_code
_entity_poly.pdbx_strand_id
1 'polypeptide(L)' 'MNAELARQSAAQAKADAVVRSVAEAPEGLLLQISVTDPETGQRLATGFVTYSVDAPVLRLVAS' A
#
# COMPACT_ATOMS: atom_id res chain seq x y z
N MET A 1 -10.49 12.41 23.22
CA MET A 1 -10.27 12.96 21.86
C MET A 1 -8.85 12.77 21.30
N ASN A 2 -7.87 12.22 22.05
CA ASN A 2 -6.47 12.05 21.58
C ASN A 2 -6.12 10.65 21.04
N ALA A 3 -6.77 9.59 21.52
CA ALA A 3 -6.40 8.21 21.15
C ALA A 3 -6.74 7.89 19.68
N GLU A 4 -7.81 8.48 19.16
CA GLU A 4 -8.27 8.26 17.78
C GLU A 4 -7.37 8.96 16.76
N LEU A 5 -7.01 10.22 17.02
CA LEU A 5 -6.02 10.96 16.21
C LEU A 5 -4.65 10.27 16.20
N ALA A 6 -4.21 9.74 17.35
CA ALA A 6 -2.96 8.99 17.43
C ALA A 6 -3.00 7.70 16.60
N ARG A 7 -4.13 6.96 16.62
CA ARG A 7 -4.32 5.77 15.78
C ARG A 7 -4.31 6.10 14.29
N GLN A 8 -5.05 7.14 13.88
CA GLN A 8 -5.12 7.55 12.48
C GLN A 8 -3.76 8.00 11.94
N SER A 9 -3.01 8.76 12.73
CA SER A 9 -1.64 9.18 12.38
C SER A 9 -0.68 8.00 12.25
N ALA A 10 -0.75 7.02 13.17
CA ALA A 10 0.06 5.81 13.08
C ALA A 10 -0.32 4.93 11.86
N ALA A 11 -1.61 4.84 11.54
CA ALA A 11 -2.10 4.12 10.37
C ALA A 11 -1.63 4.79 9.06
N GLN A 12 -1.68 6.13 9.01
CA GLN A 12 -1.18 6.93 7.89
C GLN A 12 0.32 6.69 7.67
N ALA A 13 1.13 6.81 8.73
CA ALA A 13 2.58 6.62 8.64
C ALA A 13 2.96 5.20 8.17
N LYS A 14 2.21 4.18 8.60
CA LYS A 14 2.39 2.80 8.14
C LYS A 14 2.01 2.64 6.66
N ALA A 15 0.92 3.26 6.23
CA ALA A 15 0.49 3.21 4.83
C ALA A 15 1.52 3.85 3.89
N ASP A 16 2.08 5.00 4.28
CA ASP A 16 3.14 5.68 3.52
C ASP A 16 4.42 4.83 3.46
N ALA A 17 4.79 4.16 4.55
CA ALA A 17 5.93 3.25 4.59
C ALA A 17 5.74 2.06 3.65
N VAL A 18 4.53 1.49 3.60
CA VAL A 18 4.19 0.41 2.66
C VAL A 18 4.33 0.91 1.24
N VAL A 19 3.68 2.03 0.88
CA VAL A 19 3.78 2.63 -0.48
C VAL A 19 5.23 2.83 -0.88
N ARG A 20 6.06 3.35 0.02
CA ARG A 20 7.49 3.54 -0.25
C ARG A 20 8.25 2.23 -0.44
N SER A 21 7.90 1.18 0.31
CA SER A 21 8.52 -0.14 0.17
C SER A 21 8.15 -0.88 -1.11
N VAL A 22 6.99 -0.58 -1.69
CA VAL A 22 6.51 -1.22 -2.93
C VAL A 22 6.72 -0.38 -4.17
N ALA A 23 7.06 0.91 -4.01
CA ALA A 23 7.48 1.77 -5.11
C ALA A 23 8.88 1.37 -5.58
N GLU A 24 8.97 0.37 -6.46
CA GLU A 24 10.19 0.05 -7.18
C GLU A 24 10.33 0.86 -8.48
N ALA A 25 11.58 1.08 -8.89
CA ALA A 25 12.16 1.65 -10.12
C ALA A 25 11.31 2.63 -10.99
N PRO A 26 11.89 3.75 -11.46
CA PRO A 26 11.18 4.75 -12.26
C PRO A 26 10.78 4.30 -13.69
N GLU A 27 11.10 3.07 -14.08
CA GLU A 27 10.93 2.57 -15.45
C GLU A 27 9.93 1.40 -15.50
N GLY A 28 8.81 1.56 -16.21
CA GLY A 28 7.82 0.50 -16.42
C GLY A 28 6.37 1.00 -16.38
N LEU A 29 5.41 0.09 -16.54
CA LEU A 29 3.98 0.40 -16.36
C LEU A 29 3.71 0.64 -14.87
N LEU A 30 2.95 1.67 -14.54
CA LEU A 30 2.61 1.98 -13.15
C LEU A 30 1.21 1.44 -12.82
N LEU A 31 1.10 0.66 -11.75
CA LEU A 31 -0.17 0.32 -11.12
C LEU A 31 -0.45 1.28 -9.97
N GLN A 32 -1.65 1.87 -9.99
CA GLN A 32 -2.12 2.66 -8.86
C GLN A 32 -2.59 1.72 -7.75
N ILE A 33 -2.06 1.91 -6.55
CA ILE A 33 -2.45 1.17 -5.35
C ILE A 33 -3.12 2.11 -4.35
N SER A 34 -4.06 1.57 -3.57
CA SER A 34 -4.71 2.28 -2.47
C SER A 34 -4.67 1.41 -1.22
N VAL A 35 -4.28 2.01 -0.09
CA VAL A 35 -4.34 1.39 1.23
C VAL A 35 -5.63 1.83 1.89
N THR A 36 -6.47 0.86 2.24
CA THR A 36 -7.77 1.10 2.87
C THR A 36 -7.78 0.45 4.24
N ASP A 37 -8.31 1.14 5.23
CA ASP A 37 -8.61 0.56 6.53
C ASP A 37 -9.81 -0.42 6.38
N PRO A 38 -9.64 -1.72 6.68
CA PRO A 38 -10.71 -2.69 6.53
C PRO A 38 -11.86 -2.50 7.53
N GLU A 39 -11.63 -1.84 8.67
CA GLU A 39 -12.66 -1.65 9.71
C GLU A 39 -13.57 -0.47 9.38
N THR A 40 -12.99 0.63 8.87
CA THR A 40 -13.73 1.87 8.59
C THR A 40 -14.04 2.08 7.11
N GLY A 41 -13.42 1.32 6.22
CA GLY A 41 -13.47 1.52 4.77
C GLY A 41 -12.75 2.80 4.31
N GLN A 42 -12.08 3.52 5.22
CA GLN A 42 -11.40 4.77 4.92
C GLN A 42 -10.14 4.52 4.10
N ARG A 43 -9.95 5.32 3.05
CA ARG A 43 -8.70 5.32 2.30
C ARG A 43 -7.63 6.09 3.07
N LEU A 44 -6.55 5.40 3.41
CA LEU A 44 -5.43 5.95 4.19
C LEU A 44 -4.35 6.52 3.27
N ALA A 45 -3.95 5.78 2.24
CA ALA A 45 -2.92 6.24 1.32
C ALA A 45 -3.19 5.80 -0.12
N THR A 46 -2.61 6.53 -1.07
CA THR A 46 -2.60 6.17 -2.49
C THR A 46 -1.16 6.26 -2.97
N GLY A 47 -0.74 5.29 -3.79
CA GLY A 47 0.62 5.20 -4.29
C GLY A 47 0.65 4.61 -5.69
N PHE A 48 1.85 4.57 -6.26
CA PHE A 48 2.13 3.89 -7.51
C PHE A 48 3.20 2.84 -7.28
N VAL A 49 3.03 1.70 -7.91
CA VAL A 49 4.04 0.63 -7.94
C VAL A 49 4.35 0.30 -9.39
N THR A 50 5.61 0.02 -9.66
CA THR A 50 6.01 -0.44 -10.98
C THR A 50 5.57 -1.88 -11.17
N TYR A 51 4.88 -2.11 -12.28
CA TYR A 51 4.39 -3.39 -12.71
C TYR A 51 5.20 -3.86 -13.91
N SER A 52 5.91 -4.96 -13.70
CA SER A 52 6.58 -5.69 -14.77
C SER A 52 5.73 -6.87 -15.20
N VAL A 53 5.42 -6.93 -16.50
CA VAL A 53 4.73 -8.08 -17.13
C VAL A 53 5.62 -9.33 -17.18
N ASP A 54 6.94 -9.17 -16.98
CA ASP A 54 7.91 -10.26 -16.92
C ASP A 54 8.10 -10.83 -15.49
N ALA A 55 7.36 -10.31 -14.50
CA ALA A 55 7.42 -10.83 -13.13
C ALA A 55 6.86 -12.26 -13.05
N PRO A 56 7.54 -13.19 -12.34
CA PRO A 56 7.06 -14.55 -12.20
C PRO A 56 5.67 -14.57 -11.53
N VAL A 57 4.74 -15.32 -12.13
CA VAL A 57 3.36 -15.44 -11.65
C VAL A 57 3.35 -15.88 -10.19
N LEU A 58 2.87 -15.00 -9.31
CA LEU A 58 2.73 -15.30 -7.88
C LEU A 58 1.67 -16.39 -7.71
N ARG A 59 2.09 -17.56 -7.20
CA ARG A 59 1.18 -18.66 -6.85
C ARG A 59 0.76 -18.53 -5.40
N LEU A 60 -0.55 -18.57 -5.14
CA LEU A 60 -1.09 -18.68 -3.79
C LEU A 60 -0.61 -19.99 -3.15
N VAL A 61 0.16 -19.89 -2.07
CA VAL A 61 0.57 -21.05 -1.26
C VAL A 61 -0.44 -21.18 -0.13
N ALA A 62 -1.21 -22.27 -0.13
CA ALA A 62 -2.03 -22.64 1.02
C ALA A 62 -1.10 -23.15 2.12
N SER A 63 -1.12 -22.49 3.27
CA SER A 63 -0.48 -22.91 4.52
C SER A 63 -1.27 -24.02 5.21
#